data_AF-A0A2D7XY06-F1
#
_entry.id   AF-A0A2D7XY06-F1
#
_cell.length_a   1.000
_cell.length_b   1.000
_cell.length_c   1.000
_cell.angle_alpha   90.00
_cell.angle_beta   90.00
_cell.angle_gamma   90.00
#
_symmetry.space_group_name_H-M   'P 1'
#
loop_
_entity.id
_entity.type
_entity.pdbx_description
1 polymer ?
#
loop_
_entity_poly.entity_id
_entity_poly.type
_entity_poly.pdbx_seq_one_letter_code
_entity_poly.pdbx_strand_id
1 'polypeptide(L)'
;MPTIRLSIPESARKNEVIEIKAMIQHPMETGYRRGMKGEVIERDLIKFFKCTYNDKLIFSSEFFPGIAANPFLTFYAKAEETGELNFSWTDQNGVRWNETRTLTVT
;
A
#
# COMPACT_ATOMS: atom_id res chain seq x y z
N MET A 1 16.05 1.63 -1.36
CA MET A 1 14.73 1.10 -0.92
C MET A 1 13.72 2.23 -1.06
N PRO A 2 12.50 1.97 -1.57
CA PRO A 2 11.48 3.01 -1.68
C PRO A 2 11.06 3.50 -0.29
N THR A 3 10.71 4.77 -0.19
CA THR A 3 10.17 5.33 1.05
C THR A 3 8.72 4.88 1.22
N ILE A 4 8.39 4.28 2.36
CA ILE A 4 7.01 3.95 2.75
C ILE A 4 6.54 4.96 3.79
N ARG A 5 5.30 5.46 3.65
CA ARG A 5 4.66 6.31 4.65
C ARG A 5 3.31 5.72 5.03
N LEU A 6 3.13 5.48 6.32
CA LEU A 6 1.88 4.99 6.91
C LEU A 6 1.36 6.05 7.87
N SER A 7 0.05 6.31 7.82
CA SER A 7 -0.67 7.06 8.85
C SER A 7 -1.81 6.19 9.34
N ILE A 8 -1.70 5.79 10.60
CA ILE A 8 -2.63 4.97 11.35
C ILE A 8 -2.54 5.43 12.82
N PRO A 9 -3.64 5.50 13.57
CA PRO A 9 -3.54 5.78 15.00
C PRO A 9 -2.78 4.67 15.74
N GLU A 10 -2.00 5.04 16.75
CA GLU A 10 -1.29 4.07 17.61
C GLU A 10 -2.26 3.31 18.53
N SER A 11 -3.41 3.93 18.84
CA SER A 11 -4.46 3.33 19.65
C SER A 11 -5.87 3.71 19.17
N ALA A 12 -6.84 2.85 19.42
CA ALA A 12 -8.25 3.05 19.12
C ALA A 12 -9.12 2.36 20.17
N ARG A 13 -10.39 2.76 20.31
CA ARG A 13 -11.33 2.04 21.17
C ARG A 13 -11.79 0.76 20.49
N LYS A 14 -12.17 -0.23 21.29
CA LYS A 14 -12.79 -1.45 20.74
C LYS A 14 -13.99 -1.11 19.84
N ASN A 15 -13.97 -1.67 18.63
CA ASN A 15 -14.94 -1.47 17.55
C ASN A 15 -14.93 -0.09 16.87
N GLU A 16 -13.98 0.78 17.19
CA GLU A 16 -13.80 2.05 16.47
C GLU A 16 -13.40 1.80 15.02
N VAL A 17 -13.94 2.61 14.10
CA VAL A 17 -13.53 2.60 12.69
C VAL A 17 -12.39 3.58 12.53
N ILE A 18 -11.20 3.08 12.22
CA ILE A 18 -9.99 3.87 12.03
C ILE A 18 -9.72 4.12 10.55
N GLU A 19 -9.21 5.31 10.23
CA GLU A 19 -8.69 5.63 8.91
C GLU A 19 -7.23 5.17 8.81
N ILE A 20 -6.91 4.50 7.70
CA ILE A 20 -5.58 4.02 7.39
C ILE A 20 -5.16 4.63 6.06
N LYS A 21 -4.00 5.28 6.05
CA LYS A 21 -3.39 5.83 4.84
C LYS A 21 -2.04 5.16 4.60
N ALA A 22 -1.85 4.66 3.38
CA ALA A 22 -0.64 3.97 3.00
C ALA A 22 -0.10 4.55 1.68
N MET A 23 1.19 4.89 1.67
CA MET A 23 1.90 5.40 0.50
C MET A 23 3.24 4.70 0.34
N ILE A 24 3.61 4.41 -0.90
CA ILE A 24 4.94 3.93 -1.26
C ILE A 24 5.50 4.77 -2.41
N GLN A 25 6.75 5.18 -2.30
CA GLN A 25 7.45 5.91 -3.35
C GLN A 25 7.72 4.98 -4.53
N HIS A 26 7.09 5.24 -5.68
CA HIS A 26 7.22 4.41 -6.87
C HIS A 26 6.86 5.22 -8.12
N PRO A 27 7.59 5.09 -9.25
CA PRO A 27 7.31 5.86 -10.46
C PRO A 27 5.96 5.52 -11.11
N MET A 28 5.51 4.27 -11.01
CA MET A 28 4.30 3.76 -11.68
C MET A 28 4.33 4.05 -13.19
N GLU A 29 5.44 3.70 -13.84
CA GLU A 29 5.60 3.91 -15.27
C GLU A 29 4.60 3.04 -16.04
N THR A 30 3.73 3.70 -16.81
CA THR A 30 2.56 3.08 -17.44
C THR A 30 2.91 2.20 -18.62
N GLY A 31 4.07 2.46 -19.24
CA GLY A 31 4.46 1.87 -20.53
C GLY A 31 3.97 2.67 -21.74
N TYR A 32 3.24 3.76 -21.54
CA TYR A 32 2.72 4.60 -22.64
C TYR A 32 3.60 5.82 -22.95
N ARG A 33 4.50 6.19 -22.03
CA ARG A 33 5.40 7.33 -22.22
C ARG A 33 6.49 6.98 -23.22
N ARG A 34 6.86 7.98 -24.03
CA ARG A 34 8.00 7.89 -24.94
C ARG A 34 9.16 8.75 -24.45
N GLY A 35 10.37 8.26 -24.67
CA GLY A 35 11.60 9.01 -24.42
C GLY A 35 11.86 10.07 -25.50
N MET A 36 12.93 10.84 -25.32
CA MET A 36 13.26 11.95 -26.23
C MET A 36 13.57 11.49 -27.66
N LYS A 37 14.00 10.23 -27.84
CA LYS A 37 14.30 9.66 -29.16
C LYS A 37 13.12 8.82 -29.71
N GLY A 38 11.95 8.89 -29.06
CA GLY A 38 10.73 8.20 -29.48
C GLY A 38 10.59 6.75 -29.00
N GLU A 39 11.58 6.23 -28.28
CA GLU A 39 11.57 4.91 -27.67
C GLU A 39 10.45 4.78 -26.63
N VAL A 40 9.83 3.60 -26.56
CA VAL A 40 8.84 3.29 -25.53
C VAL A 40 9.57 3.06 -24.21
N ILE A 41 9.10 3.71 -23.15
CA ILE A 41 9.64 3.51 -21.82
C ILE A 41 8.93 2.30 -21.23
N GLU A 42 9.70 1.33 -20.74
CA GLU A 42 9.13 0.09 -20.24
C GLU A 42 8.23 0.32 -19.03
N ARG A 43 7.15 -0.45 -18.99
CA ARG A 43 6.20 -0.41 -17.89
C ARG A 43 6.88 -0.86 -16.60
N ASP A 44 6.65 -0.12 -15.52
CA ASP A 44 7.13 -0.44 -14.17
C ASP A 44 6.04 -0.08 -13.16
N LEU A 45 5.31 -1.11 -12.73
CA LEU A 45 4.14 -0.96 -11.86
C LEU A 45 4.28 -1.83 -10.62
N ILE A 46 3.92 -1.24 -9.49
CA ILE A 46 3.39 -2.02 -8.37
C ILE A 46 2.08 -2.67 -8.84
N LYS A 47 1.91 -3.95 -8.56
CA LYS A 47 0.75 -4.75 -8.98
C LYS A 47 -0.23 -5.02 -7.87
N PHE A 48 0.25 -5.35 -6.68
CA PHE A 48 -0.63 -5.72 -5.58
C PHE A 48 -0.29 -4.92 -4.35
N PHE A 49 -1.33 -4.50 -3.64
CA PHE A 49 -1.27 -4.05 -2.26
C PHE A 49 -2.15 -4.95 -1.39
N LYS A 50 -1.65 -5.35 -0.23
CA LYS A 50 -2.42 -6.07 0.79
C LYS A 50 -2.15 -5.50 2.16
N CYS A 51 -3.21 -5.40 2.97
CA CYS A 51 -3.13 -5.11 4.38
C CYS A 51 -3.78 -6.25 5.17
N THR A 52 -3.03 -6.86 6.07
CA THR A 52 -3.56 -7.84 7.04
C THR A 52 -3.58 -7.24 8.43
N TYR A 53 -4.45 -7.75 9.29
CA TYR A 53 -4.55 -7.42 10.70
C TYR A 53 -4.64 -8.74 11.48
N ASN A 54 -3.65 -9.05 12.31
CA ASN A 54 -3.49 -10.36 12.95
C ASN A 54 -3.65 -11.51 11.93
N ASP A 55 -2.89 -11.43 10.83
CA ASP A 55 -2.89 -12.36 9.70
C ASP A 55 -4.19 -12.47 8.87
N LYS A 56 -5.26 -11.80 9.29
CA LYS A 56 -6.50 -11.71 8.52
C LYS A 56 -6.41 -10.62 7.47
N LEU A 57 -6.67 -10.94 6.21
CA LEU A 57 -6.74 -9.95 5.13
C LEU A 57 -7.91 -8.99 5.38
N ILE A 58 -7.62 -7.71 5.57
CA ILE A 58 -8.63 -6.67 5.78
C ILE A 58 -8.80 -5.76 4.55
N PHE A 59 -7.78 -5.64 3.71
CA PHE A 59 -7.84 -4.87 2.48
C PHE A 59 -6.87 -5.42 1.44
N SER A 60 -7.29 -5.44 0.18
CA SER A 60 -6.41 -5.72 -0.95
C SER A 60 -6.80 -4.89 -2.16
N SER A 61 -5.81 -4.54 -2.97
CA SER A 61 -6.02 -3.87 -4.25
C SER A 61 -5.05 -4.38 -5.31
N GLU A 62 -5.52 -4.43 -6.55
CA GLU A 62 -4.71 -4.64 -7.73
C GLU A 62 -4.56 -3.31 -8.47
N PHE A 63 -3.32 -2.97 -8.80
CA PHE A 63 -2.96 -1.72 -9.45
C PHE A 63 -2.74 -1.91 -10.94
N PHE A 64 -3.27 -0.96 -11.70
CA PHE A 64 -3.21 -0.88 -13.16
C PHE A 64 -2.55 0.45 -13.57
N PRO A 65 -2.21 0.65 -14.86
CA PRO A 65 -1.58 1.88 -15.34
C PRO A 65 -2.31 3.20 -15.04
N GLY A 66 -3.56 3.16 -14.56
CA GLY A 66 -4.32 4.35 -14.13
C GLY A 66 -3.95 4.86 -12.74
N ILE A 67 -3.11 4.15 -11.97
CA ILE A 67 -2.65 4.60 -10.65
C ILE A 67 -1.49 5.57 -10.81
N ALA A 68 -1.59 6.73 -10.13
CA ALA A 68 -0.58 7.77 -10.15
C ALA A 68 0.75 7.31 -9.52
N ALA A 69 1.83 8.00 -9.89
CA ALA A 69 3.12 7.89 -9.21
C ALA A 69 2.97 8.14 -7.70
N ASN A 70 3.77 7.42 -6.91
CA ASN A 70 3.67 7.31 -5.46
C ASN A 70 2.27 6.84 -5.01
N PRO A 71 1.89 5.58 -5.32
CA PRO A 71 0.56 5.05 -5.02
C PRO A 71 0.15 5.34 -3.58
N PHE A 72 -0.99 6.01 -3.42
CA PHE A 72 -1.57 6.40 -2.16
C PHE A 72 -2.96 5.77 -2.02
N LEU A 73 -3.19 5.09 -0.92
CA LEU A 73 -4.49 4.49 -0.59
C LEU A 73 -4.96 5.01 0.76
N THR A 74 -6.25 5.36 0.83
CA THR A 74 -6.98 5.56 2.08
C THR A 74 -8.07 4.51 2.16
N PHE A 75 -8.14 3.80 3.28
CA PHE A 75 -9.18 2.84 3.57
C PHE A 75 -9.46 2.81 5.08
N TYR A 76 -10.49 2.07 5.49
CA TYR A 76 -10.91 2.00 6.87
C TYR A 76 -10.87 0.58 7.38
N ALA A 77 -10.57 0.41 8.66
CA ALA A 77 -10.62 -0.87 9.36
C ALA A 77 -11.33 -0.68 10.70
N LYS A 78 -11.94 -1.75 11.22
CA LYS A 78 -12.47 -1.76 12.58
C LYS A 78 -11.40 -2.27 13.54
N ALA A 79 -11.17 -1.55 14.63
CA ALA A 79 -10.24 -1.92 15.70
C ALA A 79 -10.88 -3.00 16.60
N GLU A 80 -10.64 -4.28 16.30
CA GLU A 80 -11.27 -5.40 17.02
C GLU A 80 -10.49 -5.76 18.30
N GLU A 81 -9.16 -5.88 18.20
CA GLU A 81 -8.27 -6.30 19.28
C GLU A 81 -6.84 -5.77 19.08
N THR A 82 -6.05 -5.64 20.15
CA THR A 82 -4.64 -5.22 20.00
C THR A 82 -3.90 -6.19 19.07
N GLY A 83 -3.16 -5.66 18.11
CA GLY A 83 -2.57 -6.51 17.09
C GLY A 83 -1.68 -5.79 16.08
N GLU A 84 -1.12 -6.59 15.18
CA GLU A 84 -0.23 -6.10 14.13
C GLU A 84 -0.97 -5.95 12.81
N LEU A 85 -0.79 -4.79 12.17
CA LEU A 85 -1.15 -4.56 10.79
C LEU A 85 0.10 -4.69 9.91
N ASN A 86 0.06 -5.62 8.96
CA ASN A 86 1.10 -5.79 7.96
C ASN A 86 0.65 -5.21 6.62
N PHE A 87 1.47 -4.32 6.07
CA PHE A 87 1.26 -3.67 4.79
C PHE A 87 2.26 -4.25 3.80
N SER A 88 1.78 -4.74 2.66
CA SER A 88 2.66 -5.34 1.64
C SER A 88 2.33 -4.84 0.25
N TRP A 89 3.38 -4.55 -0.50
CA TRP A 89 3.33 -4.21 -1.92
C TRP A 89 4.12 -5.25 -2.71
N THR A 90 3.64 -5.61 -3.90
CA THR A 90 4.36 -6.48 -4.83
C THR A 90 4.33 -5.88 -6.22
N ASP A 91 5.48 -5.75 -6.88
CA ASP A 91 5.56 -5.28 -8.25
C ASP A 91 5.32 -6.40 -9.28
N GLN A 92 5.30 -6.00 -10.56
CA GLN A 92 5.14 -6.91 -11.70
C GLN A 92 6.30 -7.89 -11.89
N ASN A 93 7.45 -7.65 -11.27
CA ASN A 93 8.64 -8.51 -11.32
C ASN A 93 8.75 -9.42 -10.08
N GLY A 94 7.79 -9.34 -9.15
CA GLY A 94 7.76 -10.12 -7.92
C GLY A 94 8.55 -9.53 -6.76
N VAL A 95 9.11 -8.33 -6.90
CA VAL A 95 9.76 -7.61 -5.79
C VAL A 95 8.70 -7.23 -4.77
N ARG A 96 9.03 -7.41 -3.48
CA ARG A 96 8.11 -7.16 -2.37
C ARG A 96 8.68 -6.14 -1.41
N TRP A 97 7.79 -5.29 -0.90
CA TRP A 97 8.07 -4.38 0.20
C TRP A 97 7.02 -4.58 1.27
N ASN A 98 7.44 -4.55 2.53
CA ASN A 98 6.56 -4.70 3.67
C ASN A 98 6.86 -3.65 4.75
N GLU A 99 5.85 -3.35 5.56
CA GLU A 99 5.95 -2.50 6.75
C GLU A 99 4.90 -2.97 7.75
N THR A 100 5.24 -2.96 9.05
CA THR A 100 4.33 -3.38 10.12
C THR A 100 4.03 -2.23 11.07
N ARG A 101 2.79 -2.13 11.55
CA ARG A 101 2.39 -1.21 12.62
C ARG A 101 1.54 -1.94 13.65
N THR A 102 1.80 -1.70 14.92
CA THR A 102 0.96 -2.21 16.00
C THR A 102 -0.17 -1.22 16.28
N LEU A 103 -1.40 -1.73 16.37
CA LEU A 103 -2.57 -0.99 16.84
C LEU A 103 -2.93 -1.48 18.24
N THR A 104 -3.00 -0.56 19.21
CA THR A 104 -3.43 -0.87 20.58
C THR A 104 -4.92 -0.61 20.73
N VAL A 105 -5.70 -1.63 21.08
CA VAL A 105 -7.12 -1.48 21.35
C VAL A 105 -7.36 -1.27 22.85
N THR A 106 -8.07 -0.19 23.17
CA THR A 106 -8.43 0.24 24.53
C THR A 106 -9.90 0.03 24.85
#